data_AF-A0A1H1ZHE2-F1
#
_entry.id   AF-A0A1H1ZHE2-F1
#
_cell.length_a   1.000
_cell.length_b   1.000
_cell.length_c   1.000
_cell.angle_alpha   90.00
_cell.angle_beta   90.00
_cell.angle_gamma   90.00
#
_symmetry.space_group_name_H-M   'P 1'
#
loop_
_entity.id
_entity.type
_entity.pdbx_description
1 polymer ?
#
loop_
_entity_poly.entity_id
_entity_poly.type
_entity_poly.pdbx_seq_one_letter_code
_entity_poly.pdbx_strand_id
1 'polypeptide(L)' 'MNKPLQNSASWSDTLNTRKAYLNALLKTINAGAGQTNQIQTLTINAINAEMAHIESQLNRRK' A
#
# COMPACT_ATOMS: atom_id res chain seq x y z
N MET A 1 -18.24 -11.97 -29.83
CA MET A 1 -18.64 -11.44 -28.50
C MET A 1 -17.37 -11.16 -27.71
N ASN A 2 -16.90 -9.92 -27.69
CA ASN A 2 -15.78 -9.51 -26.86
C ASN A 2 -16.33 -9.21 -25.47
N LYS A 3 -16.11 -10.10 -24.51
CA LYS A 3 -16.41 -9.82 -23.11
C LYS A 3 -15.64 -8.55 -22.73
N PRO A 4 -16.28 -7.50 -22.19
CA PRO A 4 -15.53 -6.39 -21.65
C PRO A 4 -14.60 -6.97 -20.58
N LEU A 5 -13.30 -6.68 -20.65
CA LEU A 5 -12.40 -6.95 -19.53
C LEU A 5 -13.07 -6.35 -18.30
N GLN A 6 -13.50 -7.19 -17.36
CA GLN A 6 -14.09 -6.74 -16.11
C GLN A 6 -12.98 -6.14 -15.26
N ASN A 7 -12.55 -4.95 -15.64
CA ASN A 7 -11.67 -4.07 -14.90
C ASN A 7 -12.48 -3.38 -13.79
N SER A 8 -13.34 -4.15 -13.11
CA SER A 8 -14.28 -3.70 -12.09
C SER A 8 -13.73 -3.95 -10.70
N ALA A 9 -12.40 -3.91 -10.52
CA ALA A 9 -11.86 -3.74 -9.19
C ALA A 9 -12.44 -2.43 -8.68
N SER A 10 -13.28 -2.49 -7.65
CA SER A 10 -13.84 -1.29 -7.08
C SER A 10 -12.67 -0.39 -6.64
N TRP A 11 -12.89 0.92 -6.62
CA TRP A 11 -11.86 1.82 -6.13
C TRP A 11 -11.38 1.42 -4.72
N SER A 12 -12.29 0.92 -3.88
CA SER A 12 -11.98 0.31 -2.59
C SER A 12 -11.11 -0.95 -2.70
N ASP A 13 -11.38 -1.85 -3.65
CA ASP A 13 -10.55 -3.04 -3.87
C ASP A 13 -9.13 -2.65 -4.31
N THR A 14 -9.02 -1.66 -5.19
CA THR A 14 -7.73 -1.12 -5.65
C THR A 14 -6.91 -0.56 -4.48
N LEU A 15 -7.56 0.20 -3.59
CA LEU A 15 -6.92 0.74 -2.38
C LEU A 15 -6.52 -0.36 -1.39
N ASN A 16 -7.36 -1.38 -1.20
CA ASN A 16 -7.05 -2.52 -0.34
C ASN A 16 -5.86 -3.34 -0.88
N THR A 17 -5.82 -3.59 -2.19
CA THR A 17 -4.69 -4.27 -2.85
C THR A 17 -3.40 -3.46 -2.69
N ARG A 18 -3.46 -2.14 -2.89
CA ARG A 18 -2.31 -1.23 -2.70
C ARG A 18 -1.81 -1.26 -1.25
N LYS A 19 -2.71 -1.23 -0.26
CA LYS A 19 -2.38 -1.35 1.17
C LYS A 19 -1.71 -2.70 1.49
N ALA A 20 -2.21 -3.80 0.93
CA ALA A 20 -1.63 -5.12 1.12
C ALA A 20 -0.20 -5.20 0.54
N TYR A 21 0.04 -4.63 -0.64
CA TYR A 21 1.35 -4.55 -1.25
C TYR A 21 2.35 -3.72 -0.41
N LEU A 22 1.92 -2.55 0.08
CA LEU A 22 2.74 -1.70 0.95
C LEU A 22 3.15 -2.42 2.25
N ASN A 23 2.24 -3.19 2.84
CA ASN A 23 2.54 -4.02 4.01
C ASN A 23 3.56 -5.12 3.71
N ALA A 24 3.49 -5.76 2.54
CA ALA A 24 4.47 -6.75 2.13
C ALA A 24 5.85 -6.10 1.95
N LEU A 25 5.90 -4.93 1.30
CA LEU A 25 7.14 -4.17 1.10
C LEU A 25 7.78 -3.76 2.44
N LEU A 26 6.97 -3.30 3.39
CA LEU A 26 7.44 -2.96 4.74
C LEU A 26 8.08 -4.17 5.46
N LYS A 27 7.44 -5.35 5.35
CA LYS A 27 7.99 -6.59 5.92
C LYS A 27 9.33 -6.96 5.28
N THR A 28 9.47 -6.81 3.96
CA THR A 28 10.73 -7.07 3.26
C THR A 28 11.84 -6.12 3.71
N ILE A 29 11.54 -4.83 3.87
CA ILE A 29 12.50 -3.84 4.34
C ILE A 29 12.95 -4.15 5.78
N ASN A 30 12.01 -4.53 6.65
CA ASN A 30 12.31 -4.86 8.05
C ASN A 30 13.04 -6.19 8.20
N ALA A 31 12.79 -7.19 7.34
CA ALA A 31 13.43 -8.50 7.40
C ALA A 31 14.93 -8.46 7.09
N GLY A 32 15.41 -7.45 6.34
CA GLY A 32 16.81 -7.30 5.97
C GLY A 32 17.64 -6.38 6.87
N ALA A 33 17.04 -5.76 7.90
CA ALA A 33 17.70 -4.70 8.66
C ALA A 33 18.32 -5.20 9.97
N GLY A 34 19.65 -5.36 9.98
CA GLY A 34 20.42 -5.41 11.23
C GLY A 34 20.52 -4.03 11.91
N GLN A 35 20.76 -2.97 11.11
CA GLN A 35 20.75 -1.57 11.55
C GLN A 35 19.98 -0.77 10.49
N THR A 36 18.91 -0.07 10.89
CA THR A 36 18.08 0.72 9.97
C THR A 36 18.88 1.91 9.44
N ASN A 37 19.22 1.89 8.15
CA ASN A 37 19.90 3.01 7.51
C ASN A 37 18.92 4.20 7.32
N GLN A 38 19.45 5.41 7.13
CA GLN A 38 18.63 6.61 6.98
C GLN A 38 17.64 6.53 5.79
N ILE A 39 18.03 5.88 4.69
CA ILE A 39 17.17 5.66 3.51
C ILE A 39 16.03 4.70 3.83
N GLN A 40 16.27 3.65 4.60
CA GLN A 40 15.26 2.69 5.07
C GLN A 40 14.26 3.40 5.99
N THR A 41 14.74 4.22 6.92
CA THR A 41 13.87 5.05 7.77
C THR A 41 12.98 5.98 6.96
N LEU A 42 13.55 6.70 5.98
CA LEU A 42 12.77 7.56 5.07
C LEU A 42 11.75 6.77 4.26
N THR A 43 12.13 5.58 3.79
CA THR A 43 11.25 4.68 3.02
C THR A 43 10.10 4.16 3.88
N ILE A 44 10.37 3.73 5.11
CA ILE A 44 9.36 3.28 6.07
C ILE A 44 8.38 4.41 6.38
N ASN A 45 8.87 5.64 6.61
CA ASN A 45 8.02 6.80 6.87
C ASN A 45 7.12 7.13 5.67
N ALA A 46 7.65 7.07 4.44
CA ALA A 46 6.87 7.28 3.23
C ALA A 46 5.77 6.21 3.05
N ILE A 47 6.11 4.93 3.30
CA ILE A 47 5.14 3.81 3.24
C ILE A 47 4.03 4.01 4.28
N ASN A 48 4.37 4.39 5.51
CA ASN A 48 3.39 4.65 6.57
C ASN A 48 2.48 5.83 6.23
N ALA A 49 3.03 6.91 5.68
CA ALA A 49 2.24 8.07 5.25
C ALA A 49 1.27 7.71 4.12
N GLU A 50 1.72 6.90 3.16
CA GLU A 50 0.86 6.42 2.07
C GLU A 50 -0.26 5.49 2.59
N MET A 51 0.03 4.61 3.55
CA MET A 51 -1.00 3.78 4.18
C MET A 51 -2.05 4.62 4.91
N ALA A 52 -1.63 5.64 5.67
CA ALA A 52 -2.55 6.55 6.35
C ALA A 52 -3.41 7.36 5.35
N HIS A 53 -2.82 7.75 4.22
CA HIS A 53 -3.55 8.41 3.14
C HIS A 53 -4.62 7.48 2.52
N ILE A 54 -4.27 6.22 2.24
CA ILE A 54 -5.20 5.21 1.74
C ILE A 54 -6.35 4.97 2.73
N GLU A 55 -6.05 4.88 4.04
CA GLU A 55 -7.08 4.75 5.08
C GLU A 55 -8.02 5.95 5.14
N SER A 56 -7.48 7.18 5.03
CA SER A 56 -8.30 8.38 4.95
C SER A 56 -9.22 8.35 3.73
N GLN A 57 -8.71 7.90 2.58
CA GLN A 57 -9.51 7.77 1.36
C GLN A 57 -10.64 6.75 1.53
N LEU A 58 -10.37 5.57 2.09
CA LEU A 58 -11.38 4.57 2.38
C LEU A 58 -12.45 5.08 3.36
N ASN A 59 -12.05 5.79 4.41
CA ASN A 59 -12.98 6.32 5.42
C ASN A 59 -13.84 7.48 4.91
N ARG A 60 -13.32 8.32 4.00
CA ARG A 60 -14.09 9.42 3.39
C ARG A 60 -15.23 8.95 2.47
N ARG A 61 -15.20 7.69 2.02
CA ARG A 61 -16.19 7.12 1.10
C ARG A 61 -17.01 5.98 1.73
N LYS A 62 -16.91 5.80 3.05
CA LYS A 62 -17.72 4.87 3.84
C LYS A 62 -19.08 5.46 4.22
#